data_AF-A0A449BL69-F1
#
_entry.id   AF-A0A449BL69-F1
#
_cell.length_a   1.000
_cell.length_b   1.000
_cell.length_c   1.000
_cell.angle_alpha   90.00
_cell.angle_beta   90.00
_cell.angle_gamma   90.00
#
_symmetry.space_group_name_H-M   'P 1'
#
loop_
_entity.id
_entity.type
_entity.pdbx_description
1 polymer ?
#
loop_
_entity_poly.entity_id
_entity_poly.type
_entity_poly.pdbx_seq_one_letter_code
_entity_poly.pdbx_strand_id
1 'polypeptide(L)'
;MNAQAILRKRNLYFGIFLGILAVFITLIIVIGVTVTDLNDLTLYYLILFLGFLVVVLYFKKLLASYNNLAKIAKVIQVQAGPIPFRTNVIENPKSFYDAGYQVHSNNQDYTILYKLLVEKNIKYGKHKRLYIALLIKNKGFDFYNKNMHDDINRLENKFKRKEFPNKYMITAFKAFDTMTEEHIKAIGEVVCYSVSKQSYVQINVGLALDEKLAYFLYSDSYDPNRYYKEAVEIIKNSVK
;
A
#
# COMPACT_ATOMS: atom_id res chain seq x y z
N MET A 1 1.13 -1.97 -15.45
CA MET A 1 1.35 -0.57 -15.01
C MET A 1 2.66 -0.05 -15.60
N ASN A 2 2.70 1.09 -16.30
CA ASN A 2 3.97 1.62 -16.86
C ASN A 2 4.74 2.40 -15.78
N ALA A 3 5.76 1.77 -15.20
CA ALA A 3 6.55 2.32 -14.10
C ALA A 3 7.26 3.64 -14.45
N GLN A 4 7.83 3.75 -15.66
CA GLN A 4 8.53 4.95 -16.10
C GLN A 4 7.57 6.14 -16.25
N ALA A 5 6.37 5.91 -16.78
CA ALA A 5 5.35 6.95 -16.91
C ALA A 5 4.92 7.53 -15.55
N ILE A 6 4.82 6.68 -14.52
CA ILE A 6 4.48 7.12 -13.15
C ILE A 6 5.58 8.00 -12.55
N LEU A 7 6.85 7.57 -12.70
CA LEU A 7 7.98 8.35 -12.21
C LEU A 7 8.09 9.71 -12.91
N ARG A 8 7.86 9.75 -14.23
CA ARG A 8 7.81 10.99 -15.01
C ARG A 8 6.69 11.92 -14.54
N LYS A 9 5.47 11.38 -14.33
CA LYS A 9 4.34 12.17 -13.80
C LYS A 9 4.63 12.73 -12.41
N ARG A 10 5.22 11.94 -11.50
CA ARG A 10 5.63 12.42 -10.17
C ARG A 10 6.58 13.62 -10.29
N ASN A 11 7.63 13.48 -11.10
CA ASN A 11 8.63 14.55 -11.28
C ASN A 11 8.02 15.80 -11.92
N LEU A 12 7.10 15.64 -12.88
CA LEU A 12 6.39 16.76 -13.50
C LEU A 12 5.60 17.55 -12.46
N TYR A 13 4.75 16.90 -11.66
CA TYR A 13 3.95 17.60 -10.64
C TYR A 13 4.81 18.22 -9.53
N PHE A 14 5.92 17.58 -9.18
CA PHE A 14 6.90 18.17 -8.27
C PHE A 14 7.55 19.44 -8.86
N GLY A 15 7.91 19.41 -10.15
CA GLY A 15 8.42 20.59 -10.86
C GLY A 15 7.40 21.72 -10.94
N ILE A 16 6.13 21.41 -11.24
CA ILE A 16 5.03 22.39 -11.24
C ILE A 16 4.88 23.04 -9.86
N PHE A 17 4.92 22.24 -8.79
CA PHE A 17 4.84 22.76 -7.42
C PHE A 17 6.00 23.73 -7.11
N LEU A 18 7.24 23.37 -7.49
CA LEU A 18 8.40 24.25 -7.32
C LEU A 18 8.28 25.54 -8.14
N GLY A 19 7.73 25.46 -9.35
CA GLY A 19 7.46 26.64 -10.19
C GLY A 19 6.45 27.58 -9.52
N ILE A 20 5.36 27.06 -8.99
CA ILE A 20 4.36 27.86 -8.26
C ILE A 20 4.99 28.48 -7.00
N LEU A 21 5.79 27.72 -6.25
CA LEU A 21 6.50 28.23 -5.09
C LEU A 21 7.41 29.43 -5.45
N ALA A 22 8.15 29.33 -6.55
CA ALA A 22 8.98 30.43 -7.03
C ALA A 22 8.15 31.67 -7.39
N VAL A 23 6.98 31.51 -8.01
CA VAL A 23 6.05 32.62 -8.29
C VAL A 23 5.59 33.30 -7.00
N PHE A 24 5.19 32.54 -5.98
CA PHE A 24 4.79 33.11 -4.68
C PHE A 24 5.92 33.88 -4.01
N ILE A 25 7.15 33.35 -4.02
CA ILE A 25 8.33 34.04 -3.46
C ILE A 25 8.58 35.35 -4.21
N THR A 26 8.54 35.34 -5.53
CA THR A 26 8.71 36.55 -6.35
C THR A 26 7.64 37.59 -6.03
N LEU A 27 6.37 37.19 -5.89
CA LEU A 27 5.27 38.10 -5.53
C LEU A 27 5.48 38.72 -4.15
N ILE A 28 5.94 37.94 -3.16
CA ILE A 28 6.24 38.46 -1.82
C ILE A 28 7.33 39.54 -1.88
N ILE A 29 8.40 39.30 -2.65
CA ILE A 29 9.51 40.25 -2.82
C ILE A 29 9.01 41.51 -3.53
N VAL A 30 8.30 41.37 -4.65
CA VAL A 30 7.79 42.51 -5.42
C VAL A 30 6.90 43.38 -4.56
N ILE A 31 5.92 42.78 -3.87
CA ILE A 31 4.99 43.52 -2.98
C ILE A 31 5.74 44.20 -1.84
N GLY A 32 6.76 43.53 -1.26
CA GLY A 32 7.56 44.10 -0.17
C GLY A 32 8.42 45.30 -0.59
N VAL A 33 8.75 45.43 -1.88
CA VAL A 33 9.50 46.57 -2.41
C VAL A 33 8.58 47.67 -2.95
N THR A 34 7.39 47.32 -3.47
CA THR A 34 6.50 48.29 -4.13
C THR A 34 5.46 48.92 -3.20
N VAL A 35 5.01 48.21 -2.16
CA VAL A 35 3.96 48.68 -1.26
C VAL A 35 4.59 49.27 0.01
N THR A 36 4.40 50.57 0.22
CA THR A 36 4.95 51.31 1.36
C THR A 36 3.98 51.40 2.55
N ASP A 37 2.67 51.34 2.30
CA ASP A 37 1.66 51.33 3.36
C ASP A 37 1.60 49.96 4.04
N LEU A 38 1.78 49.94 5.36
CA LEU A 38 1.81 48.72 6.16
C LEU A 38 0.46 47.98 6.18
N ASN A 39 -0.66 48.69 6.12
CA ASN A 39 -1.99 48.07 6.14
C ASN A 39 -2.24 47.31 4.83
N ASP A 40 -1.94 47.93 3.70
CA ASP A 40 -2.07 47.30 2.38
C ASP A 40 -1.10 46.13 2.22
N LEU A 41 0.14 46.30 2.68
CA LEU A 41 1.14 45.23 2.70
C LEU A 41 0.63 44.00 3.46
N THR A 42 0.07 44.22 4.64
CA THR A 42 -0.48 43.16 5.49
C THR A 42 -1.63 42.44 4.80
N LEU A 43 -2.54 43.19 4.17
CA LEU A 43 -3.67 42.62 3.43
C LEU A 43 -3.21 41.75 2.26
N TYR A 44 -2.26 42.23 1.45
CA TYR A 44 -1.73 41.47 0.33
C TYR A 44 -1.00 40.19 0.77
N TYR A 45 -0.22 40.25 1.84
CA TYR A 45 0.43 39.07 2.41
C TYR A 45 -0.58 38.06 2.97
N LEU A 46 -1.66 38.51 3.58
CA LEU A 46 -2.73 37.62 4.02
C LEU A 46 -3.38 36.89 2.84
N ILE A 47 -3.69 37.62 1.76
CA ILE A 47 -4.27 37.03 0.55
C ILE A 47 -3.31 36.02 -0.09
N LEU A 48 -2.03 36.37 -0.22
CA LEU A 48 -1.01 35.44 -0.74
C LEU A 48 -0.85 34.22 0.15
N PHE A 49 -0.86 34.39 1.48
CA PHE A 49 -0.77 33.29 2.42
C PHE A 49 -1.95 32.32 2.27
N LEU A 50 -3.18 32.84 2.20
CA LEU A 50 -4.38 32.02 2.01
C LEU A 50 -4.36 31.30 0.67
N GLY A 51 -3.97 31.98 -0.42
CA GLY A 51 -3.79 31.37 -1.73
C GLY A 51 -2.75 30.26 -1.72
N PHE A 52 -1.60 30.50 -1.09
CA PHE A 52 -0.53 29.52 -0.98
C PHE A 52 -0.95 28.31 -0.14
N LEU A 53 -1.71 28.51 0.94
CA LEU A 53 -2.23 27.44 1.77
C LEU A 53 -3.10 26.48 0.95
N VAL A 54 -4.00 27.00 0.11
CA VAL A 54 -4.85 26.18 -0.78
C VAL A 54 -3.98 25.36 -1.75
N VAL A 55 -2.98 25.99 -2.37
CA VAL A 55 -2.04 25.32 -3.27
C VAL A 55 -1.30 24.19 -2.55
N VAL A 56 -0.73 24.45 -1.37
CA VAL A 56 0.01 23.46 -0.59
C VAL A 56 -0.89 22.27 -0.21
N LEU A 57 -2.14 22.52 0.20
CA LEU A 57 -3.08 21.45 0.54
C LEU A 57 -3.43 20.57 -0.66
N TYR A 58 -3.64 21.18 -1.84
CA TYR A 58 -3.88 20.46 -3.09
C TYR A 58 -2.67 19.58 -3.48
N PHE A 59 -1.48 20.18 -3.55
CA PHE A 59 -0.27 19.46 -3.95
C PHE A 59 0.18 18.40 -2.94
N LYS A 60 -0.06 18.62 -1.63
CA LYS A 60 0.23 17.62 -0.59
C LYS A 60 -0.45 16.28 -0.89
N LYS A 61 -1.75 16.30 -1.23
CA LYS A 61 -2.51 15.08 -1.56
C LYS A 61 -2.02 14.45 -2.85
N LEU A 62 -1.82 15.27 -3.88
CA LEU A 62 -1.39 14.81 -5.21
C LEU A 62 0.00 14.16 -5.18
N LEU A 63 0.99 14.83 -4.58
CA LEU A 63 2.36 14.35 -4.45
C LEU A 63 2.43 13.11 -3.56
N ALA A 64 1.66 13.05 -2.48
CA ALA A 64 1.60 11.86 -1.63
C ALA A 64 1.11 10.61 -2.41
N SER A 65 0.10 10.78 -3.27
CA SER A 65 -0.40 9.71 -4.13
C SER A 65 0.67 9.23 -5.12
N TYR A 66 1.26 10.16 -5.88
CA TYR A 66 2.33 9.82 -6.83
C TYR A 66 3.57 9.23 -6.17
N ASN A 67 3.91 9.66 -4.95
CA ASN A 67 5.01 9.07 -4.19
C ASN A 67 4.73 7.61 -3.82
N ASN A 68 3.52 7.28 -3.40
CA ASN A 68 3.17 5.88 -3.11
C ASN A 68 3.21 5.02 -4.38
N LEU A 69 2.66 5.50 -5.49
CA LEU A 69 2.73 4.82 -6.79
C LEU A 69 4.17 4.65 -7.28
N ALA A 70 5.00 5.69 -7.12
CA ALA A 70 6.41 5.66 -7.53
C ALA A 70 7.22 4.61 -6.76
N LYS A 71 6.91 4.37 -5.48
CA LYS A 71 7.57 3.31 -4.70
C LYS A 71 7.26 1.93 -5.29
N ILE A 72 6.01 1.65 -5.64
CA ILE A 72 5.64 0.37 -6.28
C ILE A 72 6.22 0.28 -7.70
N ALA A 73 6.21 1.37 -8.46
CA ALA A 73 6.88 1.43 -9.75
C ALA A 73 8.37 1.07 -9.67
N LYS A 74 9.05 1.48 -8.58
CA LYS A 74 10.45 1.09 -8.34
C LYS A 74 10.58 -0.40 -8.07
N VAL A 75 9.68 -1.02 -7.30
CA VAL A 75 9.67 -2.49 -7.10
C VAL A 75 9.54 -3.21 -8.44
N ILE A 76 8.66 -2.75 -9.33
CA ILE A 76 8.48 -3.32 -10.68
C ILE A 76 9.76 -3.22 -11.51
N GLN A 77 10.51 -2.11 -11.42
CA GLN A 77 11.76 -1.93 -12.17
C GLN A 77 12.87 -2.89 -11.74
N VAL A 78 12.89 -3.27 -10.45
CA VAL A 78 13.87 -4.19 -9.87
C VAL A 78 13.20 -5.47 -9.37
N GLN A 79 12.16 -5.91 -10.08
CA GLN A 79 11.34 -7.04 -9.70
C GLN A 79 12.18 -8.32 -9.71
N ALA A 80 12.11 -9.07 -8.61
CA ALA A 80 12.71 -10.39 -8.52
C ALA A 80 11.82 -11.44 -9.21
N GLY A 81 12.43 -12.56 -9.61
CA GLY A 81 11.72 -13.69 -10.21
C GLY A 81 10.79 -14.41 -9.22
N PRO A 82 9.95 -15.35 -9.70
CA PRO A 82 9.16 -16.20 -8.82
C PRO A 82 10.04 -17.06 -7.92
N ILE A 83 9.50 -17.50 -6.78
CA ILE A 83 10.20 -18.38 -5.85
C ILE A 83 9.62 -19.80 -5.89
N PRO A 84 10.41 -20.85 -5.69
CA PRO A 84 9.86 -22.19 -5.52
C PRO A 84 9.02 -22.27 -4.24
N PHE A 85 7.87 -22.95 -4.33
CA PHE A 85 7.09 -23.31 -3.14
C PHE A 85 7.05 -24.82 -2.94
N ARG A 86 6.97 -25.24 -1.68
CA ARG A 86 6.83 -26.65 -1.31
C ARG A 86 5.44 -26.97 -0.78
N THR A 87 4.79 -25.96 -0.18
CA THR A 87 3.49 -26.11 0.48
C THR A 87 2.43 -25.31 -0.25
N ASN A 88 1.36 -25.97 -0.70
CA ASN A 88 0.16 -25.26 -1.18
C ASN A 88 -0.63 -24.76 0.04
N VAL A 89 -0.41 -23.49 0.41
CA VAL A 89 -1.04 -22.88 1.58
C VAL A 89 -2.56 -22.76 1.49
N ILE A 90 -3.14 -22.88 0.30
CA ILE A 90 -4.59 -22.84 0.08
C ILE A 90 -5.23 -24.14 0.56
N GLU A 91 -4.58 -25.27 0.30
CA GLU A 91 -5.02 -26.60 0.75
C GLU A 91 -4.56 -26.90 2.17
N ASN A 92 -3.34 -26.51 2.52
CA ASN A 92 -2.75 -26.75 3.84
C ASN A 92 -2.19 -25.46 4.46
N PRO A 93 -3.04 -24.66 5.12
CA PRO A 93 -2.62 -23.40 5.76
C PRO A 93 -1.89 -23.57 7.10
N LYS A 94 -1.28 -24.73 7.37
CA LYS A 94 -0.62 -25.03 8.65
C LYS A 94 0.43 -23.98 9.03
N SER A 95 1.22 -23.48 8.07
CA SER A 95 2.21 -22.43 8.32
C SER A 95 1.61 -21.15 8.92
N PHE A 96 0.36 -20.81 8.56
CA PHE A 96 -0.36 -19.69 9.17
C PHE A 96 -0.84 -20.01 10.59
N TYR A 97 -1.34 -21.22 10.83
CA TYR A 97 -1.76 -21.63 12.18
C TYR A 97 -0.58 -21.66 13.15
N ASP A 98 0.55 -22.23 12.72
CA ASP A 98 1.80 -22.27 13.51
C ASP A 98 2.32 -20.84 13.80
N ALA A 99 2.07 -19.89 12.88
CA ALA A 99 2.37 -18.48 13.08
C ALA A 99 1.34 -17.74 13.96
N GLY A 100 0.31 -18.42 14.47
CA GLY A 100 -0.70 -17.87 15.39
C GLY A 100 -1.85 -17.12 14.69
N TYR A 101 -2.14 -17.43 13.43
CA TYR A 101 -3.33 -16.92 12.76
C TYR A 101 -4.59 -17.67 13.21
N GLN A 102 -5.71 -16.95 13.24
CA GLN A 102 -7.04 -17.45 13.57
C GLN A 102 -7.94 -17.41 12.34
N VAL A 103 -8.85 -18.36 12.22
CA VAL A 103 -9.85 -18.37 11.14
C VAL A 103 -10.94 -17.34 11.44
N HIS A 104 -11.16 -16.41 10.51
CA HIS A 104 -12.32 -15.51 10.55
C HIS A 104 -13.51 -16.08 9.76
N SER A 105 -13.25 -16.53 8.54
CA SER A 105 -14.24 -17.01 7.58
C SER A 105 -13.64 -18.18 6.80
N ASN A 106 -14.44 -19.21 6.54
CA ASN A 106 -14.04 -20.39 5.78
C ASN A 106 -15.28 -20.91 5.03
N ASN A 107 -15.29 -20.74 3.72
CA ASN A 107 -16.38 -21.18 2.85
C ASN A 107 -15.81 -21.93 1.62
N GLN A 108 -16.68 -22.24 0.65
CA GLN A 108 -16.28 -22.96 -0.56
C GLN A 108 -15.37 -22.12 -1.48
N ASP A 109 -15.51 -20.80 -1.46
CA ASP A 109 -14.79 -19.89 -2.34
C ASP A 109 -13.45 -19.44 -1.77
N TYR A 110 -13.36 -19.21 -0.47
CA TYR A 110 -12.16 -18.69 0.18
C TYR A 110 -12.10 -18.98 1.69
N THR A 111 -10.90 -18.82 2.24
CA THR A 111 -10.65 -18.76 3.69
C THR A 111 -9.96 -17.45 4.04
N ILE A 112 -10.42 -16.79 5.11
CA ILE A 112 -9.78 -15.61 5.68
C ILE A 112 -9.17 -15.98 7.02
N LEU A 113 -7.85 -15.87 7.10
CA LEU A 113 -7.08 -16.02 8.33
C LEU A 113 -6.60 -14.64 8.77
N TYR A 114 -6.54 -14.40 10.09
CA TYR A 114 -6.05 -13.14 10.60
C TYR A 114 -5.20 -13.30 11.87
N LYS A 115 -4.33 -12.32 12.10
CA LYS A 115 -3.56 -12.17 13.33
C LYS A 115 -3.48 -10.69 13.68
N LEU A 116 -3.88 -10.32 14.90
CA LEU A 116 -3.74 -8.96 15.41
C LEU A 116 -2.55 -8.90 16.37
N LEU A 117 -1.57 -8.04 16.06
CA LEU A 117 -0.48 -7.71 16.97
C LEU A 117 -0.67 -6.28 17.51
N VAL A 118 -0.68 -6.16 18.83
CA VAL A 118 -0.76 -4.87 19.52
C VAL A 118 0.58 -4.60 20.20
N GLU A 119 1.43 -3.80 19.56
CA GLU A 119 2.69 -3.39 20.16
C GLU A 119 2.45 -2.26 21.16
N LYS A 120 2.76 -2.54 22.43
CA LYS A 120 2.82 -1.52 23.47
C LYS A 120 4.21 -0.89 23.47
N ASN A 121 4.47 0.05 22.56
CA ASN A 121 5.68 0.86 22.64
C ASN A 121 5.38 2.16 23.41
N ILE A 122 6.06 2.36 24.54
CA ILE A 122 5.77 3.43 25.50
C ILE A 122 6.08 4.83 24.90
N LYS A 123 7.04 4.93 23.96
CA LYS A 123 7.48 6.20 23.38
C LYS A 123 6.68 6.73 22.19
N TYR A 124 6.06 5.86 21.39
CA TYR A 124 5.49 6.24 20.08
C TYR A 124 3.99 5.94 19.91
N GLY A 125 3.35 5.50 21.00
CA GLY A 125 1.95 5.09 21.01
C GLY A 125 1.75 3.64 20.57
N LYS A 126 0.50 3.16 20.69
CA LYS A 126 0.14 1.78 20.35
C LYS A 126 0.06 1.62 18.83
N HIS A 127 0.95 0.81 18.26
CA HIS A 127 0.85 0.35 16.87
C HIS A 127 0.08 -0.96 16.83
N LYS A 128 -0.93 -1.04 15.98
CA LYS A 128 -1.81 -2.20 15.89
C LYS A 128 -1.79 -2.71 14.46
N ARG A 129 -1.21 -3.88 14.31
CA ARG A 129 -0.91 -4.51 13.05
C ARG A 129 -1.89 -5.65 12.85
N LEU A 130 -2.74 -5.53 11.84
CA LEU A 130 -3.62 -6.60 11.40
C LEU A 130 -2.97 -7.28 10.20
N TYR A 131 -2.64 -8.55 10.37
CA TYR A 131 -2.20 -9.42 9.30
C TYR A 131 -3.41 -10.23 8.84
N ILE A 132 -3.64 -10.29 7.54
CA ILE A 132 -4.72 -11.05 6.92
C ILE A 132 -4.11 -11.92 5.83
N ALA A 133 -4.36 -13.22 5.87
CA ALA A 133 -4.07 -14.12 4.76
C ALA A 133 -5.40 -14.53 4.12
N LEU A 134 -5.56 -14.22 2.83
CA LEU A 134 -6.70 -14.61 2.02
C LEU A 134 -6.30 -15.83 1.19
N LEU A 135 -7.03 -16.93 1.32
CA LEU A 135 -6.77 -18.17 0.60
C LEU A 135 -7.94 -18.41 -0.35
N ILE A 136 -7.76 -18.09 -1.62
CA ILE A 136 -8.80 -18.15 -2.65
C ILE A 136 -8.82 -19.57 -3.23
N LYS A 137 -9.90 -20.31 -2.96
CA LYS A 137 -10.10 -21.70 -3.40
C LYS A 137 -10.78 -21.75 -4.76
N ASN A 138 -11.73 -20.86 -5.00
CA ASN A 138 -12.44 -20.80 -6.27
C ASN A 138 -11.60 -20.08 -7.33
N LYS A 139 -11.24 -20.79 -8.41
CA LYS A 139 -10.43 -20.26 -9.51
C LYS A 139 -11.09 -19.08 -10.24
N GLY A 140 -12.42 -19.00 -10.23
CA GLY A 140 -13.18 -17.88 -10.81
C GLY A 140 -13.21 -16.61 -9.94
N PHE A 141 -12.76 -16.66 -8.68
CA PHE A 141 -12.76 -15.51 -7.78
C PHE A 141 -11.59 -14.56 -8.04
N ASP A 142 -11.88 -13.27 -8.15
CA ASP A 142 -10.86 -12.23 -8.24
C ASP A 142 -10.27 -11.87 -6.85
N PHE A 143 -9.01 -11.39 -6.83
CA PHE A 143 -8.32 -10.92 -5.63
C PHE A 143 -9.05 -9.77 -4.91
N TYR A 144 -9.87 -9.00 -5.64
CA TYR A 144 -10.62 -7.86 -5.12
C TYR A 144 -12.14 -8.10 -5.08
N ASN A 145 -12.57 -9.36 -5.02
CA ASN A 145 -14.00 -9.70 -4.95
C ASN A 145 -14.70 -9.00 -3.77
N LYS A 146 -15.87 -8.41 -4.05
CA LYS A 146 -16.67 -7.66 -3.07
C LYS A 146 -17.02 -8.48 -1.82
N ASN A 147 -17.35 -9.77 -1.97
CA ASN A 147 -17.72 -10.62 -0.84
C ASN A 147 -16.56 -10.79 0.15
N MET A 148 -15.33 -10.92 -0.35
CA MET A 148 -14.14 -10.98 0.51
C MET A 148 -13.90 -9.64 1.21
N HIS A 149 -14.08 -8.53 0.50
CA HIS A 149 -13.94 -7.19 1.07
C HIS A 149 -14.98 -6.94 2.18
N ASP A 150 -16.24 -7.34 1.97
CA ASP A 150 -17.30 -7.24 2.96
C ASP A 150 -17.00 -8.12 4.18
N ASP A 151 -16.43 -9.31 4.01
CA ASP A 151 -15.96 -10.14 5.12
C ASP A 151 -14.81 -9.50 5.92
N ILE A 152 -13.85 -8.87 5.25
CA ILE A 152 -12.77 -8.13 5.92
C ILE A 152 -13.37 -6.97 6.72
N ASN A 153 -14.33 -6.23 6.16
CA ASN A 153 -15.03 -5.17 6.89
C ASN A 153 -15.77 -5.72 8.12
N ARG A 154 -16.39 -6.90 8.01
CA ARG A 154 -17.02 -7.60 9.15
C ARG A 154 -15.99 -8.03 10.21
N LEU A 155 -14.81 -8.48 9.81
CA LEU A 155 -13.69 -8.74 10.73
C LEU A 155 -13.28 -7.47 11.46
N GLU A 156 -13.10 -6.36 10.75
CA GLU A 156 -12.67 -5.10 11.33
C GLU A 156 -13.65 -4.56 12.37
N ASN A 157 -14.95 -4.70 12.11
CA ASN A 157 -16.01 -4.29 13.03
C ASN A 157 -16.01 -5.06 14.36
N LYS A 158 -15.34 -6.22 14.45
CA LYS A 158 -15.20 -6.96 15.72
C LYS A 158 -14.18 -6.31 16.67
N PHE A 159 -13.26 -5.50 16.17
CA PHE A 159 -12.23 -4.89 17.01
C PHE A 159 -12.78 -3.70 17.79
N LYS A 160 -12.53 -3.68 19.10
CA LYS A 160 -12.87 -2.53 19.94
C LYS A 160 -12.08 -1.30 19.47
N ARG A 161 -12.59 -0.08 19.69
CA ARG A 161 -11.90 1.18 19.32
C ARG A 161 -10.44 1.25 19.83
N LYS A 162 -10.18 0.69 21.01
CA LYS A 162 -8.82 0.60 21.62
C LYS A 162 -7.90 -0.42 20.95
N GLU A 163 -8.40 -1.28 20.09
CA GLU A 163 -7.71 -2.35 19.34
C GLU A 163 -7.80 -2.16 17.82
N PHE A 164 -8.57 -1.17 17.36
CA PHE A 164 -8.76 -0.89 15.93
C PHE A 164 -7.41 -0.72 15.21
N PRO A 165 -7.11 -1.56 14.20
CA PRO A 165 -5.82 -1.59 13.54
C PRO A 165 -5.56 -0.31 12.75
N ASN A 166 -4.29 0.05 12.64
CA ASN A 166 -3.86 1.17 11.79
C ASN A 166 -2.82 0.75 10.74
N LYS A 167 -2.37 -0.51 10.79
CA LYS A 167 -1.43 -1.10 9.83
C LYS A 167 -2.04 -2.40 9.35
N TYR A 168 -2.26 -2.51 8.04
CA TYR A 168 -2.84 -3.67 7.39
C TYR A 168 -1.81 -4.31 6.48
N MET A 169 -1.60 -5.62 6.64
CA MET A 169 -0.77 -6.44 5.78
C MET A 169 -1.61 -7.62 5.31
N ILE A 170 -2.03 -7.56 4.05
CA ILE A 170 -2.89 -8.55 3.41
C ILE A 170 -2.06 -9.33 2.40
N THR A 171 -2.07 -10.65 2.52
CA THR A 171 -1.44 -11.56 1.56
C THR A 171 -2.53 -12.43 0.95
N ALA A 172 -2.74 -12.29 -0.36
CA ALA A 172 -3.83 -12.97 -1.05
C ALA A 172 -3.30 -14.06 -1.96
N PHE A 173 -3.55 -15.32 -1.63
CA PHE A 173 -3.08 -16.49 -2.35
C PHE A 173 -4.16 -17.06 -3.25
N LYS A 174 -3.81 -17.34 -4.50
CA LYS A 174 -4.65 -18.03 -5.46
C LYS A 174 -3.82 -19.04 -6.24
N ALA A 175 -4.36 -20.25 -6.45
CA ALA A 175 -3.69 -21.28 -7.24
C ALA A 175 -4.12 -21.19 -8.71
N PHE A 176 -3.17 -21.44 -9.60
CA PHE A 176 -3.35 -21.54 -11.04
C PHE A 176 -2.71 -22.84 -11.51
N ASP A 177 -3.38 -23.57 -12.41
CA ASP A 177 -2.80 -24.78 -12.99
C ASP A 177 -1.58 -24.39 -13.83
N THR A 178 -1.79 -23.46 -14.76
CA THR A 178 -0.75 -22.86 -15.60
C THR A 178 -0.67 -21.34 -15.41
N MET A 179 0.54 -20.80 -15.43
CA MET A 179 0.77 -19.37 -15.30
C MET A 179 0.70 -18.69 -16.67
N THR A 180 -0.23 -17.75 -16.84
CA THR A 180 -0.39 -16.96 -18.08
C THR A 180 0.01 -15.51 -17.84
N GLU A 181 0.23 -14.74 -18.91
CA GLU A 181 0.51 -13.30 -18.78
C GLU A 181 -0.62 -12.53 -18.08
N GLU A 182 -1.88 -12.95 -18.27
CA GLU A 182 -3.04 -12.36 -17.59
C GLU A 182 -2.99 -12.63 -16.08
N HIS A 183 -2.63 -13.84 -15.67
CA HIS A 183 -2.43 -14.18 -14.27
C HIS A 183 -1.31 -13.33 -13.65
N ILE A 184 -0.16 -13.22 -14.33
CA ILE A 184 0.97 -12.40 -13.87
C ILE A 184 0.56 -10.93 -13.73
N LYS A 185 -0.23 -10.41 -14.66
CA LYS A 185 -0.75 -9.04 -14.61
C LYS A 185 -1.64 -8.82 -13.39
N ALA A 186 -2.59 -9.73 -13.12
CA ALA A 186 -3.48 -9.67 -11.95
C ALA A 186 -2.72 -9.78 -10.62
N ILE A 187 -1.70 -10.64 -10.57
CA ILE A 187 -0.79 -10.77 -9.42
C ILE A 187 0.01 -9.49 -9.20
N GLY A 188 0.39 -8.80 -10.28
CA GLY A 188 1.12 -7.53 -10.25
C GLY A 188 0.28 -6.34 -9.75
N GLU A 189 -1.04 -6.49 -9.60
CA GLU A 189 -1.91 -5.45 -9.05
C GLU A 189 -1.79 -5.42 -7.52
N VAL A 190 -0.75 -4.74 -7.04
CA VAL A 190 -0.44 -4.60 -5.61
C VAL A 190 -0.88 -3.24 -5.09
N VAL A 191 -1.51 -3.23 -3.92
CA VAL A 191 -1.90 -1.99 -3.23
C VAL A 191 -0.93 -1.74 -2.09
N CYS A 192 -0.22 -0.62 -2.14
CA CYS A 192 0.64 -0.18 -1.05
C CYS A 192 0.55 1.32 -0.88
N TYR A 193 -0.08 1.77 0.20
CA TYR A 193 -0.14 3.18 0.54
C TYR A 193 0.09 3.39 2.03
N SER A 194 0.71 4.53 2.36
CA SER A 194 0.88 4.97 3.74
C SER A 194 0.49 6.44 3.83
N VAL A 195 -0.40 6.76 4.74
CA VAL A 195 -0.88 8.12 4.99
C VAL A 195 -0.88 8.36 6.49
N SER A 196 -0.08 9.33 6.95
CA SER A 196 0.04 9.64 8.38
C SER A 196 0.37 8.37 9.20
N LYS A 197 -0.47 8.03 10.19
CA LYS A 197 -0.32 6.85 11.06
C LYS A 197 -0.94 5.59 10.46
N GLN A 198 -1.53 5.63 9.26
CA GLN A 198 -2.12 4.49 8.58
C GLN A 198 -1.18 3.90 7.52
N SER A 199 -1.18 2.57 7.40
CA SER A 199 -0.50 1.86 6.31
C SER A 199 -1.36 0.69 5.87
N TYR A 200 -1.42 0.48 4.58
CA TYR A 200 -2.14 -0.63 3.97
C TYR A 200 -1.26 -1.22 2.88
N VAL A 201 -1.01 -2.52 3.00
CA VAL A 201 -0.25 -3.31 2.05
C VAL A 201 -1.10 -4.53 1.72
N GLN A 202 -1.37 -4.74 0.45
CA GLN A 202 -1.95 -5.97 -0.09
C GLN A 202 -1.06 -6.48 -1.22
N ILE A 203 -0.51 -7.69 -1.04
CA ILE A 203 0.29 -8.38 -2.05
C ILE A 203 -0.50 -9.61 -2.51
N ASN A 204 -0.75 -9.68 -3.82
CA ASN A 204 -1.35 -10.84 -4.45
C ASN A 204 -0.27 -11.86 -4.79
N VAL A 205 -0.57 -13.14 -4.60
CA VAL A 205 0.33 -14.27 -4.79
C VAL A 205 -0.37 -15.33 -5.63
N GLY A 206 0.21 -15.65 -6.78
CA GLY A 206 -0.21 -16.75 -7.62
C GLY A 206 0.67 -17.97 -7.43
N LEU A 207 0.08 -19.10 -7.07
CA LEU A 207 0.77 -20.39 -6.97
C LEU A 207 0.57 -21.15 -8.28
N ALA A 208 1.61 -21.27 -9.10
CA ALA A 208 1.59 -22.11 -10.30
C ALA A 208 1.83 -23.57 -9.89
N LEU A 209 0.79 -24.40 -9.96
CA LEU A 209 0.84 -25.77 -9.42
C LEU A 209 1.79 -26.66 -10.22
N ASP A 210 1.78 -26.55 -11.55
CA ASP A 210 2.62 -27.38 -12.44
C ASP A 210 4.12 -27.07 -12.26
N GLU A 211 4.45 -25.80 -12.12
CA GLU A 211 5.83 -25.32 -12.02
C GLU A 211 6.36 -25.36 -10.57
N LYS A 212 5.47 -25.47 -9.58
CA LYS A 212 5.75 -25.29 -8.15
C LYS A 212 6.42 -23.95 -7.85
N LEU A 213 5.97 -22.90 -8.54
CA LEU A 213 6.48 -21.53 -8.42
C LEU A 213 5.41 -20.58 -7.88
N ALA A 214 5.81 -19.71 -6.95
CA ALA A 214 4.98 -18.66 -6.38
C ALA A 214 5.39 -17.31 -6.99
N TYR A 215 4.43 -16.70 -7.69
CA TYR A 215 4.56 -15.42 -8.37
C TYR A 215 3.93 -14.34 -7.50
N PHE A 216 4.68 -13.28 -7.22
CA PHE A 216 4.20 -12.08 -6.55
C PHE A 216 5.17 -10.93 -6.80
N LEU A 217 4.70 -9.70 -6.63
CA LEU A 217 5.53 -8.53 -6.85
C LEU A 217 6.43 -8.27 -5.63
N TYR A 218 7.73 -8.49 -5.77
CA TYR A 218 8.73 -8.13 -4.76
C TYR A 218 10.08 -7.82 -5.39
N SER A 219 11.00 -7.29 -4.59
CA SER A 219 12.40 -7.11 -4.97
C SER A 219 13.30 -7.56 -3.82
N ASP A 220 14.48 -8.08 -4.14
CA ASP A 220 15.50 -8.39 -3.13
C ASP A 220 16.32 -7.15 -2.73
N SER A 221 16.21 -6.05 -3.48
CA SER A 221 17.02 -4.84 -3.29
C SER A 221 16.25 -3.64 -2.75
N TYR A 222 14.91 -3.65 -2.81
CA TYR A 222 14.09 -2.49 -2.47
C TYR A 222 12.70 -2.84 -1.95
N ASP A 223 12.33 -2.25 -0.81
CA ASP A 223 10.98 -2.31 -0.25
C ASP A 223 10.36 -0.89 -0.15
N PRO A 224 9.09 -0.71 -0.58
CA PRO A 224 8.37 0.57 -0.46
C PRO A 224 8.29 1.13 0.97
N ASN A 225 8.16 0.23 1.95
CA ASN A 225 8.14 0.51 3.37
C ASN A 225 8.36 -0.80 4.17
N ARG A 226 8.55 -0.67 5.48
CA ARG A 226 8.77 -1.82 6.38
C ARG A 226 7.61 -2.85 6.39
N TYR A 227 6.37 -2.41 6.31
CA TYR A 227 5.21 -3.33 6.30
C TYR A 227 5.11 -4.13 5.00
N TYR A 228 5.58 -3.55 3.88
CA TYR A 228 5.73 -4.28 2.62
C TYR A 228 6.74 -5.41 2.76
N LYS A 229 7.91 -5.10 3.33
CA LYS A 229 8.94 -6.09 3.64
C LYS A 229 8.41 -7.21 4.54
N GLU A 230 7.72 -6.84 5.63
CA GLU A 230 7.09 -7.82 6.53
C GLU A 230 6.09 -8.72 5.80
N ALA A 231 5.26 -8.18 4.89
CA ALA A 231 4.33 -8.97 4.08
C ALA A 231 5.05 -9.93 3.11
N VAL A 232 6.13 -9.49 2.47
CA VAL A 232 6.98 -10.33 1.62
C VAL A 232 7.61 -11.47 2.42
N GLU A 233 8.11 -11.20 3.62
CA GLU A 233 8.67 -12.22 4.51
C GLU A 233 7.63 -13.24 4.94
N ILE A 234 6.40 -12.82 5.23
CA ILE A 234 5.29 -13.72 5.54
C ILE A 234 5.02 -14.66 4.36
N ILE A 235 4.94 -14.13 3.13
CA ILE A 235 4.74 -14.95 1.92
C ILE A 235 5.88 -15.94 1.75
N LYS A 236 7.14 -15.47 1.80
CA LYS A 236 8.32 -16.31 1.64
C LYS A 236 8.38 -17.43 2.70
N ASN A 237 7.91 -17.19 3.91
CA ASN A 237 7.91 -18.19 4.98
C ASN A 237 6.69 -19.12 4.91
N SER A 238 5.55 -18.65 4.41
CA SER A 238 4.34 -19.48 4.35
C SER A 238 4.41 -20.54 3.26
N VAL A 239 5.11 -20.27 2.15
CA VAL A 239 5.19 -21.15 0.97
C VAL A 239 6.42 -22.07 0.93
N LYS A 240 7.37 -21.88 1.84
CA LYS A 240 8.52 -22.77 2.03
C LYS A 240 8.09 -24.17 2.47
#